data_AF-A0A349K730-F1
#
_entry.id   AF-A0A349K730-F1
#
_cell.length_a   1.000
_cell.length_b   1.000
_cell.length_c   1.000
_cell.angle_alpha   90.00
_cell.angle_beta   90.00
_cell.angle_gamma   90.00
#
_symmetry.space_group_name_H-M   'P 1'
#
loop_
_entity.id
_entity.type
_entity.pdbx_description
1 polymer ?
#
loop_
_entity_poly.entity_id
_entity_poly.type
_entity_poly.pdbx_seq_one_letter_code
_entity_poly.pdbx_strand_id
1 'polypeptide(L)'
;MHKEERQFEGGAAMDYYGVFYHGTATTHIDALCHVWDKNGMWEGKTPDDVIKFSGANFGTVEEWKDGILTRGVLLDVPKHRNKPYVTLSEPVHGWELEDIATEQNVEIKSGDAVFVYSGRDKYAADNNGRWGTPDGRPGLHASCLPFVKSNDIAILGWDMMDASPNEYEIPWTVHGVIFAYGVALVDNAYLEPLSNVCAEESRYEFMLSLNPLYVQGGTGSPANPIATF
;
A
#
# COMPACT_ATOMS: atom_id res chain seq x y z
N MET A 1 3.42 27.20 -7.28
CA MET A 1 4.36 28.16 -6.69
C MET A 1 3.92 29.59 -7.01
N HIS A 2 3.66 30.39 -5.97
CA HIS A 2 3.28 31.79 -5.99
C HIS A 2 4.30 32.57 -5.15
N LYS A 3 4.80 33.70 -5.64
CA LYS A 3 5.71 34.55 -4.87
C LYS A 3 4.87 35.59 -4.12
N GLU A 4 4.93 35.57 -2.80
CA GLU A 4 4.30 36.58 -1.95
C GLU A 4 5.34 37.64 -1.58
N GLU A 5 5.05 38.91 -1.87
CA GLU A 5 5.90 40.03 -1.45
C GLU A 5 5.50 40.50 -0.05
N ARG A 6 6.50 40.89 0.75
CA ARG A 6 6.34 41.38 2.11
C ARG A 6 7.03 42.74 2.26
N GLN A 7 6.78 43.43 3.38
CA GLN A 7 7.45 44.69 3.68
C GLN A 7 8.99 44.53 3.74
N PHE A 8 9.71 45.64 3.63
CA PHE A 8 11.18 45.68 3.68
C PHE A 8 11.88 44.86 2.59
N GLU A 9 11.31 44.82 1.38
CA GLU A 9 11.85 44.04 0.24
C GLU A 9 11.94 42.52 0.51
N GLY A 10 11.23 42.05 1.53
CA GLY A 10 11.12 40.63 1.85
C GLY A 10 10.11 39.91 0.94
N GLY A 11 10.12 38.58 0.99
CA GLY A 11 9.11 37.77 0.33
C GLY A 11 9.15 36.30 0.74
N ALA A 12 8.15 35.55 0.30
CA ALA A 12 8.03 34.12 0.49
C ALA A 12 7.67 33.42 -0.82
N ALA A 13 8.12 32.17 -0.98
CA ALA A 13 7.55 31.26 -1.96
C ALA A 13 6.40 30.50 -1.29
N MET A 14 5.24 30.51 -1.94
CA MET A 14 4.01 29.86 -1.50
C MET A 14 3.68 28.75 -2.48
N ASP A 15 3.20 27.61 -2.00
CA ASP A 15 2.86 26.48 -2.85
C ASP A 15 1.39 26.11 -2.78
N TYR A 16 0.89 25.64 -3.91
CA TYR A 16 -0.35 24.90 -4.00
C TYR A 16 0.03 23.52 -4.54
N TYR A 17 -0.37 22.47 -3.85
CA TYR A 17 -0.20 21.12 -4.32
C TYR A 17 -1.56 20.41 -4.30
N GLY A 18 -1.85 19.70 -5.37
CA GLY A 18 -3.01 18.84 -5.51
C GLY A 18 -2.54 17.51 -6.08
N VAL A 19 -3.01 16.42 -5.50
CA VAL A 19 -2.59 15.06 -5.87
C VAL A 19 -3.83 14.18 -5.91
N PHE A 20 -4.00 13.47 -7.03
CA PHE A 20 -4.90 12.32 -7.11
C PHE A 20 -4.07 11.07 -6.79
N TYR A 21 -4.05 10.67 -5.51
CA TYR A 21 -3.15 9.63 -5.05
C TYR A 21 -3.70 8.21 -5.21
N HIS A 22 -5.03 8.04 -5.19
CA HIS A 22 -5.80 6.79 -5.42
C HIS A 22 -5.67 6.23 -6.85
N GLY A 23 -4.46 6.27 -7.40
CA GLY A 23 -4.08 5.76 -8.70
C GLY A 23 -2.80 4.96 -8.58
N THR A 24 -2.12 4.78 -9.71
CA THR A 24 -1.01 3.82 -9.82
C THR A 24 0.38 4.47 -9.73
N ALA A 25 0.48 5.73 -9.30
CA ALA A 25 1.70 6.53 -9.46
C ALA A 25 2.29 7.08 -8.16
N THR A 26 1.46 7.31 -7.15
CA THR A 26 1.90 7.99 -5.92
C THR A 26 1.89 7.00 -4.77
N THR A 27 2.97 6.95 -3.99
CA THR A 27 2.95 6.20 -2.73
C THR A 27 1.93 6.84 -1.78
N HIS A 28 0.94 6.09 -1.35
CA HIS A 28 -0.13 6.59 -0.49
C HIS A 28 -0.65 5.51 0.44
N ILE A 29 -1.32 5.95 1.51
CA ILE A 29 -2.05 5.07 2.40
C ILE A 29 -3.55 5.21 2.15
N ASP A 30 -4.23 4.08 2.07
CA ASP A 30 -5.69 4.01 2.01
C ASP A 30 -6.27 3.85 3.40
N ALA A 31 -7.27 4.70 3.71
CA ALA A 31 -7.98 4.63 4.95
C ALA A 31 -9.13 3.60 4.89
N LEU A 32 -9.69 3.26 6.05
CA LEU A 32 -10.70 2.21 6.17
C LEU A 32 -12.05 2.52 5.47
N CYS A 33 -12.25 3.79 5.08
CA CYS A 33 -13.40 4.21 4.27
C CYS A 33 -13.12 4.30 2.77
N HIS A 34 -11.95 3.86 2.28
CA HIS A 34 -11.57 4.01 0.88
C HIS A 34 -12.41 3.16 -0.08
N VAL A 35 -12.57 1.87 0.21
CA VAL A 35 -13.29 0.89 -0.63
C VAL A 35 -14.36 0.14 0.16
N TRP A 36 -15.33 -0.41 -0.56
CA TRP A 36 -16.43 -1.18 -0.01
C TRP A 36 -16.91 -2.25 -0.99
N ASP A 37 -17.66 -3.22 -0.46
CA ASP A 37 -18.43 -4.17 -1.25
C ASP A 37 -19.94 -3.95 -1.06
N LYS A 38 -20.74 -4.91 -1.53
CA LYS A 38 -22.21 -4.90 -1.37
C LYS A 38 -22.68 -4.96 0.09
N ASN A 39 -21.84 -5.39 1.02
CA ASN A 39 -22.13 -5.48 2.45
C ASN A 39 -21.69 -4.22 3.21
N GLY A 40 -20.96 -3.31 2.55
CA GLY A 40 -20.58 -2.00 3.09
C GLY A 40 -19.07 -1.80 3.19
N MET A 41 -18.71 -0.73 3.88
CA MET A 41 -17.32 -0.41 4.26
C MET A 41 -16.90 -1.25 5.48
N TRP A 42 -15.71 -0.97 6.00
CA TRP A 42 -15.28 -1.48 7.29
C TRP A 42 -16.37 -1.31 8.38
N GLU A 43 -16.55 -2.33 9.22
CA GLU A 43 -17.65 -2.47 10.18
C GLU A 43 -19.07 -2.43 9.59
N GLY A 44 -19.22 -2.71 8.28
CA GLY A 44 -20.52 -2.74 7.61
C GLY A 44 -21.18 -1.37 7.46
N LYS A 45 -20.40 -0.28 7.50
CA LYS A 45 -20.95 1.08 7.33
C LYS A 45 -21.46 1.26 5.90
N THR A 46 -22.59 1.96 5.76
CA THR A 46 -23.15 2.31 4.47
C THR A 46 -22.35 3.46 3.82
N PRO A 47 -21.84 3.29 2.58
CA PRO A 47 -21.06 4.33 1.91
C PRO A 47 -21.76 5.69 1.82
N ASP A 48 -23.05 5.69 1.52
CA ASP A 48 -23.86 6.92 1.41
C ASP A 48 -23.97 7.67 2.75
N ASP A 49 -23.80 7.00 3.89
CA ASP A 49 -23.82 7.60 5.23
C ASP A 49 -22.44 8.09 5.67
N VAL A 50 -21.39 7.48 5.16
CA VAL A 50 -20.00 7.83 5.51
C VAL A 50 -19.46 8.94 4.63
N ILE A 51 -19.62 8.82 3.30
CA ILE A 51 -19.02 9.71 2.31
C ILE A 51 -19.96 10.88 2.06
N LYS A 52 -19.61 12.05 2.62
CA LYS A 52 -20.37 13.29 2.43
C LYS A 52 -19.55 14.28 1.61
N PHE A 53 -20.22 15.31 1.12
CA PHE A 53 -19.56 16.42 0.42
C PHE A 53 -18.49 17.11 1.28
N SER A 54 -18.67 17.10 2.61
CA SER A 54 -17.72 17.64 3.58
C SER A 54 -16.54 16.71 3.90
N GLY A 55 -16.43 15.55 3.26
CA GLY A 55 -15.48 14.49 3.59
C GLY A 55 -16.16 13.26 4.22
N ALA A 56 -15.39 12.22 4.45
CA ALA A 56 -15.83 11.02 5.17
C ALA A 56 -15.93 11.30 6.69
N ASN A 57 -16.84 10.61 7.39
CA ASN A 57 -17.06 10.78 8.84
C ASN A 57 -16.69 9.56 9.70
N PHE A 58 -16.08 8.54 9.07
CA PHE A 58 -15.69 7.29 9.71
C PHE A 58 -14.51 6.67 8.94
N GLY A 59 -13.62 5.96 9.64
CA GLY A 59 -12.54 5.18 9.02
C GLY A 59 -11.56 6.03 8.21
N THR A 60 -11.39 7.29 8.58
CA THR A 60 -10.64 8.32 7.84
C THR A 60 -9.17 8.33 8.18
N VAL A 61 -8.36 8.86 7.26
CA VAL A 61 -6.90 8.98 7.43
C VAL A 61 -6.51 9.88 8.61
N GLU A 62 -7.40 10.79 9.03
CA GLU A 62 -7.19 11.68 10.17
C GLU A 62 -7.05 10.95 11.52
N GLU A 63 -7.54 9.71 11.61
CA GLU A 63 -7.36 8.86 12.79
C GLU A 63 -5.88 8.49 13.01
N TRP A 64 -5.05 8.66 11.98
CA TRP A 64 -3.61 8.40 12.02
C TRP A 64 -2.75 9.68 12.04
N LYS A 65 -3.33 10.81 12.48
CA LYS A 65 -2.64 12.12 12.55
C LYS A 65 -1.38 12.14 13.42
N ASP A 66 -1.28 11.24 14.40
CA ASP A 66 -0.13 11.13 15.30
C ASP A 66 0.99 10.24 14.72
N GLY A 67 0.81 9.77 13.48
CA GLY A 67 1.69 8.83 12.81
C GLY A 67 1.44 7.38 13.23
N ILE A 68 1.90 6.46 12.39
CA ILE A 68 1.88 5.03 12.68
C ILE A 68 3.33 4.56 12.86
N LEU A 69 3.60 3.98 14.02
CA LEU A 69 4.88 3.35 14.34
C LEU A 69 4.63 1.88 14.66
N THR A 70 5.13 0.98 13.83
CA THR A 70 4.98 -0.46 14.02
C THR A 70 6.19 -1.20 13.46
N ARG A 71 6.25 -2.51 13.68
CA ARG A 71 7.23 -3.37 13.02
C ARG A 71 6.83 -3.60 11.56
N GLY A 72 7.76 -3.36 10.66
CA GLY A 72 7.66 -3.65 9.25
C GLY A 72 8.36 -4.97 8.90
N VAL A 73 7.79 -5.71 7.96
CA VAL A 73 8.35 -6.93 7.38
C VAL A 73 8.36 -6.81 5.86
N LEU A 74 9.46 -7.15 5.19
CA LEU A 74 9.54 -7.23 3.73
C LEU A 74 9.52 -8.68 3.25
N LEU A 75 8.54 -9.04 2.41
CA LEU A 75 8.52 -10.28 1.64
C LEU A 75 9.01 -10.01 0.21
N ASP A 76 10.15 -10.60 -0.15
CA ASP A 76 10.84 -10.36 -1.43
C ASP A 76 10.55 -11.46 -2.46
N VAL A 77 9.53 -11.22 -3.29
CA VAL A 77 9.07 -12.18 -4.30
C VAL A 77 10.09 -12.39 -5.43
N PRO A 78 10.69 -11.33 -6.04
CA PRO A 78 11.75 -11.50 -7.04
C PRO A 78 12.91 -12.39 -6.58
N LYS A 79 13.39 -12.19 -5.35
CA LYS A 79 14.48 -12.98 -4.78
C LYS A 79 14.08 -14.45 -4.60
N HIS A 80 12.91 -14.71 -4.03
CA HIS A 80 12.37 -16.06 -3.86
C HIS A 80 12.22 -16.81 -5.20
N ARG A 81 11.64 -16.15 -6.19
CA ARG A 81 11.44 -16.74 -7.53
C ARG A 81 12.72 -16.84 -8.36
N ASN A 82 13.82 -16.21 -7.93
CA ASN A 82 15.01 -15.96 -8.74
C ASN A 82 14.65 -15.36 -10.13
N LYS A 83 13.75 -14.36 -10.11
CA LYS A 83 13.23 -13.66 -11.29
C LYS A 83 13.32 -12.15 -11.07
N PRO A 84 13.34 -11.32 -12.12
CA PRO A 84 13.47 -9.87 -11.95
C PRO A 84 12.21 -9.20 -11.38
N TYR A 85 11.03 -9.79 -11.62
CA TYR A 85 9.73 -9.24 -11.21
C TYR A 85 8.60 -10.28 -11.36
N VAL A 86 7.44 -9.94 -10.78
CA VAL A 86 6.16 -10.63 -10.94
C VAL A 86 5.55 -10.30 -12.30
N THR A 87 4.85 -11.26 -12.91
CA THR A 87 4.23 -11.11 -14.25
C THR A 87 2.74 -11.39 -14.20
N LEU A 88 2.03 -11.01 -15.27
CA LEU A 88 0.59 -11.22 -15.40
C LEU A 88 0.20 -12.70 -15.33
N SER A 89 1.01 -13.58 -15.93
CA SER A 89 0.79 -15.03 -15.96
C SER A 89 1.18 -15.74 -14.67
N GLU A 90 1.90 -15.07 -13.78
CA GLU A 90 2.41 -15.62 -12.54
C GLU A 90 2.18 -14.61 -11.41
N PRO A 91 0.93 -14.38 -10.96
CA PRO A 91 0.66 -13.48 -9.85
C PRO A 91 1.22 -14.02 -8.53
N VAL A 92 1.31 -13.18 -7.50
CA VAL A 92 1.79 -13.59 -6.17
C VAL A 92 0.65 -14.26 -5.41
N HIS A 93 0.89 -15.46 -4.89
CA HIS A 93 -0.12 -16.22 -4.16
C HIS A 93 0.14 -16.24 -2.64
N GLY A 94 -0.91 -16.49 -1.86
CA GLY A 94 -0.81 -16.42 -0.39
C GLY A 94 0.12 -17.47 0.20
N TRP A 95 0.13 -18.70 -0.34
CA TRP A 95 1.04 -19.75 0.08
C TRP A 95 2.51 -19.41 -0.19
N GLU A 96 2.78 -18.70 -1.28
CA GLU A 96 4.13 -18.23 -1.60
C GLU A 96 4.61 -17.18 -0.59
N LEU A 97 3.72 -16.33 -0.07
CA LEU A 97 4.09 -15.39 1.00
C LEU A 97 4.52 -16.11 2.29
N GLU A 98 3.92 -17.26 2.60
CA GLU A 98 4.32 -18.11 3.74
C GLU A 98 5.70 -18.76 3.50
N ASP A 99 5.95 -19.26 2.28
CA ASP A 99 7.24 -19.81 1.87
C ASP A 99 8.34 -18.74 1.96
N ILE A 100 8.08 -17.53 1.47
CA ILE A 100 9.01 -16.39 1.53
C ILE A 100 9.34 -16.02 2.98
N ALA A 101 8.34 -15.88 3.85
CA ALA A 101 8.58 -15.58 5.26
C ALA A 101 9.45 -16.64 5.94
N THR A 102 9.22 -17.91 5.61
CA THR A 102 10.02 -19.04 6.11
C THR A 102 11.47 -18.98 5.62
N GLU A 103 11.69 -18.74 4.32
CA GLU A 103 13.03 -18.64 3.72
C GLU A 103 13.82 -17.43 4.24
N GLN A 104 13.14 -16.30 4.46
CA GLN A 104 13.71 -15.10 5.06
C GLN A 104 13.93 -15.24 6.57
N ASN A 105 13.48 -16.34 7.17
CA ASN A 105 13.52 -16.60 8.61
C ASN A 105 12.86 -15.48 9.43
N VAL A 106 11.68 -15.04 8.98
CA VAL A 106 10.85 -14.03 9.67
C VAL A 106 9.52 -14.64 10.06
N GLU A 107 9.14 -14.43 11.32
CA GLU A 107 7.82 -14.75 11.84
C GLU A 107 6.96 -13.49 11.79
N ILE A 108 5.86 -13.48 11.03
CA ILE A 108 4.91 -12.35 10.98
C ILE A 108 4.03 -12.39 12.24
N LYS A 109 3.81 -11.22 12.85
CA LYS A 109 3.07 -11.07 14.11
C LYS A 109 1.89 -10.13 13.94
N SER A 110 0.88 -10.32 14.79
CA SER A 110 -0.26 -9.40 14.89
C SER A 110 0.23 -7.95 15.06
N GLY A 111 -0.31 -7.05 14.25
CA GLY A 111 0.06 -5.63 14.23
C GLY A 111 1.21 -5.27 13.29
N ASP A 112 1.86 -6.24 12.65
CA ASP A 112 2.93 -5.96 11.68
C ASP A 112 2.39 -5.22 10.45
N ALA A 113 3.26 -4.39 9.87
CA ALA A 113 3.13 -3.89 8.51
C ALA A 113 3.91 -4.80 7.56
N VAL A 114 3.22 -5.50 6.67
CA VAL A 114 3.86 -6.41 5.72
C VAL A 114 3.94 -5.75 4.35
N PHE A 115 5.14 -5.62 3.81
CA PHE A 115 5.39 -5.11 2.47
C PHE A 115 5.76 -6.25 1.52
N VAL A 116 5.08 -6.35 0.38
CA VAL A 116 5.36 -7.35 -0.66
C VAL A 116 6.02 -6.67 -1.84
N TYR A 117 7.31 -6.95 -2.05
CA TYR A 117 8.06 -6.45 -3.20
C TYR A 117 7.86 -7.38 -4.40
N SER A 118 7.42 -6.81 -5.53
CA SER A 118 7.10 -7.55 -6.76
C SER A 118 7.94 -7.11 -7.97
N GLY A 119 8.80 -6.09 -7.84
CA GLY A 119 9.71 -5.64 -8.89
C GLY A 119 9.08 -4.69 -9.92
N ARG A 120 8.14 -3.84 -9.51
CA ARG A 120 7.33 -2.99 -10.41
C ARG A 120 8.16 -2.20 -11.41
N ASP A 121 9.19 -1.50 -10.96
CA ASP A 121 9.92 -0.56 -11.82
C ASP A 121 10.74 -1.31 -12.88
N LYS A 122 11.27 -2.49 -12.55
CA LYS A 122 11.91 -3.38 -13.53
C LYS A 122 10.91 -3.91 -14.55
N TYR A 123 9.73 -4.35 -14.11
CA TYR A 123 8.66 -4.73 -15.03
C TYR A 123 8.31 -3.57 -15.96
N ALA A 124 8.12 -2.37 -15.41
CA ALA A 124 7.76 -1.18 -16.18
C ALA A 124 8.84 -0.82 -17.21
N ALA A 125 10.12 -0.89 -16.84
CA ALA A 125 11.24 -0.64 -17.75
C ALA A 125 11.20 -1.56 -18.99
N ASP A 126 10.87 -2.84 -18.78
CA ASP A 126 10.73 -3.83 -19.85
C ASP A 126 9.43 -3.69 -20.66
N ASN A 127 8.45 -2.94 -20.14
CA ASN A 127 7.10 -2.80 -20.72
C ASN A 127 6.75 -1.33 -21.03
N ASN A 128 7.68 -0.59 -21.63
CA ASN A 128 7.49 0.80 -22.10
C ASN A 128 7.04 1.79 -21.02
N GLY A 129 7.55 1.64 -19.80
CA GLY A 129 7.23 2.47 -18.64
C GLY A 129 5.85 2.17 -18.02
N ARG A 130 5.24 1.03 -18.35
CA ARG A 130 3.92 0.63 -17.84
C ARG A 130 4.02 -0.67 -17.08
N TRP A 131 3.35 -0.75 -15.94
CA TRP A 131 3.21 -1.98 -15.18
C TRP A 131 1.81 -2.60 -15.29
N GLY A 132 1.04 -2.18 -16.30
CA GLY A 132 -0.30 -2.70 -16.55
C GLY A 132 -0.74 -2.48 -17.99
N THR A 133 -1.67 -3.31 -18.45
CA THR A 133 -2.27 -3.28 -19.79
C THR A 133 -3.80 -3.29 -19.68
N PRO A 134 -4.53 -3.07 -20.80
CA PRO A 134 -5.97 -3.31 -20.84
C PRO A 134 -6.36 -4.76 -20.49
N ASP A 135 -5.44 -5.72 -20.67
CA ASP A 135 -5.67 -7.14 -20.42
C ASP A 135 -5.48 -7.52 -18.95
N GLY A 136 -4.82 -6.66 -18.16
CA GLY A 136 -4.63 -6.85 -16.72
C GLY A 136 -3.32 -6.27 -16.19
N ARG A 137 -2.98 -6.64 -14.96
CA ARG A 137 -1.79 -6.18 -14.23
C ARG A 137 -1.23 -7.31 -13.36
N PRO A 138 0.11 -7.47 -13.28
CA PRO A 138 0.73 -8.28 -12.25
C PRO A 138 0.42 -7.72 -10.86
N GLY A 139 0.46 -8.57 -9.84
CA GLY A 139 0.22 -8.17 -8.46
C GLY A 139 -0.13 -9.36 -7.57
N LEU A 140 -0.76 -9.07 -6.43
CA LEU A 140 -1.19 -10.09 -5.49
C LEU A 140 -2.54 -10.69 -5.92
N HIS A 141 -2.60 -12.01 -5.94
CA HIS A 141 -3.81 -12.77 -6.21
C HIS A 141 -4.73 -12.81 -4.97
N ALA A 142 -6.04 -12.97 -5.16
CA ALA A 142 -7.01 -13.02 -4.06
C ALA A 142 -6.75 -14.13 -3.01
N SER A 143 -5.96 -15.14 -3.38
CA SER A 143 -5.45 -16.15 -2.44
C SER A 143 -4.56 -15.58 -1.32
N CYS A 144 -4.13 -14.31 -1.40
CA CYS A 144 -3.41 -13.63 -0.33
C CYS A 144 -4.32 -13.21 0.83
N LEU A 145 -5.65 -13.14 0.63
CA LEU A 145 -6.60 -12.72 1.66
C LEU A 145 -6.51 -13.58 2.95
N PRO A 146 -6.46 -14.93 2.90
CA PRO A 146 -6.32 -15.75 4.10
C PRO A 146 -4.99 -15.52 4.82
N PHE A 147 -3.89 -15.33 4.08
CA PHE A 147 -2.57 -15.04 4.66
C PHE A 147 -2.57 -13.72 5.46
N VAL A 148 -3.22 -12.69 4.92
CA VAL A 148 -3.37 -11.41 5.62
C VAL A 148 -4.17 -11.60 6.91
N LYS A 149 -5.26 -12.37 6.84
CA LYS A 149 -6.14 -12.60 7.99
C LYS A 149 -5.50 -13.47 9.07
N SER A 150 -4.80 -14.54 8.69
CA SER A 150 -4.22 -15.51 9.64
C SER A 150 -3.09 -14.89 10.46
N ASN A 151 -2.35 -13.95 9.89
CA ASN A 151 -1.24 -13.26 10.54
C ASN A 151 -1.66 -11.97 11.27
N ASP A 152 -2.92 -11.55 11.18
CA ASP A 152 -3.47 -10.33 11.80
C ASP A 152 -2.63 -9.08 11.45
N ILE A 153 -2.31 -8.96 10.16
CA ILE A 153 -1.54 -7.85 9.57
C ILE A 153 -2.34 -6.56 9.73
N ALA A 154 -1.71 -5.50 10.24
CA ALA A 154 -2.36 -4.20 10.40
C ALA A 154 -2.24 -3.31 9.16
N ILE A 155 -1.12 -3.43 8.43
CA ILE A 155 -0.83 -2.66 7.22
C ILE A 155 -0.29 -3.62 6.16
N LEU A 156 -0.84 -3.57 4.96
CA LEU A 156 -0.30 -4.28 3.80
C LEU A 156 0.21 -3.27 2.78
N GLY A 157 1.50 -3.31 2.48
CA GLY A 157 2.13 -2.47 1.47
C GLY A 157 2.63 -3.26 0.27
N TRP A 158 2.71 -2.62 -0.89
CA TRP A 158 3.17 -3.27 -2.13
C TRP A 158 3.63 -2.24 -3.16
N ASP A 159 4.34 -2.71 -4.17
CA ASP A 159 4.70 -1.92 -5.35
C ASP A 159 3.74 -2.14 -6.54
N MET A 160 3.10 -3.33 -6.66
CA MET A 160 2.23 -3.70 -7.79
C MET A 160 0.72 -3.84 -7.50
N MET A 161 0.24 -3.67 -6.27
CA MET A 161 -1.20 -3.81 -5.94
C MET A 161 -1.78 -5.20 -6.30
N ASP A 162 -3.08 -5.28 -6.58
CA ASP A 162 -3.76 -6.52 -6.95
C ASP A 162 -3.40 -7.00 -8.36
N ALA A 163 -3.37 -8.32 -8.49
CA ALA A 163 -3.41 -8.95 -9.79
C ALA A 163 -4.76 -8.69 -10.47
N SER A 164 -4.73 -8.47 -11.78
CA SER A 164 -5.93 -8.45 -12.62
C SER A 164 -5.67 -9.22 -13.92
N PRO A 165 -6.69 -9.88 -14.54
CA PRO A 165 -8.12 -9.74 -14.27
C PRO A 165 -8.54 -10.34 -12.92
N ASN A 166 -9.63 -9.80 -12.37
CA ASN A 166 -10.23 -10.35 -11.16
C ASN A 166 -10.98 -11.64 -11.49
N GLU A 167 -10.47 -12.76 -11.00
CA GLU A 167 -11.06 -14.09 -11.21
C GLU A 167 -12.23 -14.40 -10.26
N TYR A 168 -12.49 -13.52 -9.29
CA TYR A 168 -13.47 -13.72 -8.22
C TYR A 168 -14.51 -12.60 -8.19
N GLU A 169 -15.70 -12.89 -7.65
CA GLU A 169 -16.75 -11.89 -7.45
C GLU A 169 -16.51 -11.02 -6.20
N ILE A 170 -15.25 -10.68 -5.93
CA ILE A 170 -14.83 -9.83 -4.81
C ILE A 170 -14.42 -8.47 -5.40
N PRO A 171 -15.16 -7.38 -5.14
CA PRO A 171 -14.75 -6.05 -5.56
C PRO A 171 -13.35 -5.74 -5.05
N TRP A 172 -12.47 -5.32 -5.95
CA TRP A 172 -11.10 -4.94 -5.60
C TRP A 172 -10.29 -6.06 -4.92
N THR A 173 -10.50 -7.33 -5.27
CA THR A 173 -9.60 -8.47 -4.94
C THR A 173 -8.92 -8.40 -3.56
N VAL A 174 -7.64 -8.00 -3.50
CA VAL A 174 -6.83 -7.90 -2.29
C VAL A 174 -7.05 -6.57 -1.57
N HIS A 175 -7.39 -5.46 -2.24
CA HIS A 175 -7.89 -4.26 -1.54
C HIS A 175 -9.09 -4.55 -0.65
N GLY A 176 -9.82 -5.64 -0.92
CA GLY A 176 -10.89 -6.11 -0.06
C GLY A 176 -10.51 -6.34 1.40
N VAL A 177 -9.21 -6.45 1.74
CA VAL A 177 -8.75 -6.49 3.15
C VAL A 177 -9.18 -5.25 3.95
N ILE A 178 -9.40 -4.10 3.31
CA ILE A 178 -9.87 -2.89 3.98
C ILE A 178 -11.25 -3.13 4.61
N PHE A 179 -12.24 -3.48 3.79
CA PHE A 179 -13.61 -3.66 4.29
C PHE A 179 -13.82 -5.02 4.98
N ALA A 180 -13.04 -6.04 4.62
CA ALA A 180 -13.19 -7.38 5.20
C ALA A 180 -12.48 -7.50 6.55
N TYR A 181 -11.30 -6.91 6.70
CA TYR A 181 -10.41 -7.15 7.85
C TYR A 181 -9.95 -5.88 8.57
N GLY A 182 -10.20 -4.68 8.03
CA GLY A 182 -9.80 -3.42 8.66
C GLY A 182 -8.32 -3.12 8.50
N VAL A 183 -7.69 -3.63 7.43
CA VAL A 183 -6.26 -3.46 7.15
C VAL A 183 -6.03 -2.22 6.30
N ALA A 184 -5.08 -1.37 6.70
CA ALA A 184 -4.67 -0.21 5.89
C ALA A 184 -3.77 -0.67 4.74
N LEU A 185 -3.87 -0.02 3.57
CA LEU A 185 -3.02 -0.34 2.42
C LEU A 185 -2.00 0.74 2.19
N VAL A 186 -0.76 0.36 1.85
CA VAL A 186 0.26 1.29 1.34
C VAL A 186 0.54 0.96 -0.12
N ASP A 187 -0.10 1.73 -0.97
CA ASP A 187 -0.08 1.58 -2.41
C ASP A 187 1.16 2.20 -3.03
N ASN A 188 1.64 1.60 -4.13
CA ASN A 188 2.73 2.11 -4.95
C ASN A 188 4.00 2.42 -4.15
N ALA A 189 4.33 1.63 -3.14
CA ALA A 189 5.54 1.81 -2.35
C ALA A 189 6.79 1.56 -3.21
N TYR A 190 7.80 2.41 -3.04
CA TYR A 190 9.09 2.23 -3.71
C TYR A 190 9.97 1.26 -2.91
N LEU A 191 9.85 -0.04 -3.19
CA LEU A 191 10.40 -1.11 -2.36
C LEU A 191 11.76 -1.65 -2.80
N GLU A 192 12.24 -1.34 -4.01
CA GLU A 192 13.55 -1.83 -4.48
C GLU A 192 14.71 -1.45 -3.56
N PRO A 193 14.85 -0.18 -3.08
CA PRO A 193 15.91 0.16 -2.14
C PRO A 193 15.82 -0.62 -0.83
N LEU A 194 14.61 -0.86 -0.32
CA LEU A 194 14.38 -1.63 0.89
C LEU A 194 14.78 -3.10 0.69
N SER A 195 14.39 -3.71 -0.44
CA SER A 195 14.80 -5.07 -0.82
C SER A 195 16.31 -5.21 -0.88
N ASN A 196 17.02 -4.25 -1.48
CA ASN A 196 18.49 -4.26 -1.54
C ASN A 196 19.12 -4.23 -0.14
N VAL A 197 18.68 -3.32 0.74
CA VAL A 197 19.19 -3.24 2.12
C VAL A 197 18.88 -4.50 2.90
N CYS A 198 17.66 -5.04 2.79
CA CYS A 198 17.29 -6.30 3.44
C CYS A 198 18.16 -7.47 2.98
N ALA A 199 18.49 -7.52 1.69
CA ALA A 199 19.35 -8.55 1.11
C ALA A 199 20.81 -8.42 1.56
N GLU A 200 21.34 -7.19 1.64
CA GLU A 200 22.70 -6.90 2.13
C GLU A 200 22.85 -7.26 3.62
N GLU A 201 21.87 -6.89 4.44
CA GLU A 201 21.88 -7.07 5.89
C GLU A 201 21.38 -8.44 6.33
N SER A 202 20.82 -9.24 5.41
CA SER A 202 20.10 -10.49 5.73
C SER A 202 19.05 -10.30 6.82
N ARG A 203 18.36 -9.16 6.79
CA ARG A 203 17.35 -8.74 7.78
C ARG A 203 16.16 -8.13 7.07
N TYR A 204 14.99 -8.75 7.26
CA TYR A 204 13.75 -8.35 6.59
C TYR A 204 12.72 -7.73 7.54
N GLU A 205 13.10 -7.54 8.79
CA GLU A 205 12.33 -6.85 9.81
C GLU A 205 12.93 -5.47 10.09
N PHE A 206 12.10 -4.44 10.22
CA PHE A 206 12.52 -3.06 10.45
C PHE A 206 11.47 -2.32 11.29
N MET A 207 11.84 -1.17 11.85
CA MET A 207 10.86 -0.23 12.39
C MET A 207 10.28 0.59 11.25
N LEU A 208 8.96 0.56 11.08
CA LEU A 208 8.24 1.40 10.12
C LEU A 208 7.73 2.66 10.83
N SER A 209 8.05 3.82 10.27
CA SER A 209 7.34 5.08 10.53
C SER A 209 6.55 5.48 9.29
N LEU A 210 5.22 5.55 9.42
CA LEU A 210 4.30 5.89 8.35
C LEU A 210 3.45 7.09 8.79
N ASN A 211 3.65 8.22 8.13
CA ASN A 211 3.07 9.50 8.56
C ASN A 211 2.22 10.08 7.42
N PRO A 212 0.90 9.81 7.39
CA PRO A 212 0.01 10.46 6.45
C PRO A 212 -0.15 11.95 6.76
N LEU A 213 -0.46 12.76 5.74
CA LEU A 213 -0.95 14.11 5.98
C LEU A 213 -2.26 14.08 6.76
N TYR A 214 -2.41 15.02 7.70
CA TYR A 214 -3.66 15.26 8.39
C TYR A 214 -4.67 15.91 7.43
N VAL A 215 -5.51 15.08 6.81
CA VAL A 215 -6.58 15.50 5.91
C VAL A 215 -7.90 15.18 6.56
N GLN A 216 -8.60 16.22 7.04
CA GLN A 216 -9.87 16.02 7.71
C GLN A 216 -10.90 15.41 6.74
N GLY A 217 -11.54 14.31 7.11
CA GLY A 217 -12.46 13.53 6.29
C GLY A 217 -11.80 12.82 5.10
N GLY A 218 -10.47 12.73 5.06
CA GLY A 218 -9.72 12.11 3.97
C GLY A 218 -9.87 10.59 3.92
N THR A 219 -10.03 10.03 2.72
CA THR A 219 -10.11 8.58 2.48
C THR A 219 -8.74 7.92 2.30
N GLY A 220 -7.68 8.71 2.38
CA GLY A 220 -6.29 8.28 2.25
C GLY A 220 -5.38 9.50 2.26
N SER A 221 -4.08 9.30 2.04
CA SER A 221 -3.13 10.38 1.99
C SER A 221 -1.84 9.95 1.28
N PRO A 222 -1.19 10.81 0.48
CA PRO A 222 0.19 10.59 0.08
C PRO A 222 1.04 10.39 1.33
N ALA A 223 1.90 9.38 1.30
CA ALA A 223 2.71 9.03 2.45
C ALA A 223 4.15 8.81 2.03
N ASN A 224 5.07 9.07 2.95
CA ASN A 224 6.48 8.72 2.81
C ASN A 224 6.83 7.70 3.92
N PRO A 225 6.62 6.39 3.68
CA PRO A 225 6.96 5.35 4.65
C PRO A 225 8.48 5.28 4.82
N ILE A 226 8.96 5.27 6.07
CA ILE A 226 10.38 5.17 6.40
C ILE A 226 10.64 3.85 7.14
N ALA A 227 11.51 3.02 6.56
CA ALA A 227 12.06 1.84 7.20
C ALA A 227 13.38 2.19 7.93
N THR A 228 13.49 1.83 9.20
CA THR A 228 14.68 2.02 10.03
C THR A 228 15.16 0.68 10.59
N PHE A 229 16.46 0.42 10.48
CA PHE A 229 17.13 -0.82 10.88
C PHE A 229 18.00 -0.65 12.13
#